data_AF-A0A533UCA4-F1
#
_entry.id   AF-A0A533UCA4-F1
#
_cell.length_a   1.000
_cell.length_b   1.000
_cell.length_c   1.000
_cell.angle_alpha   90.00
_cell.angle_beta   90.00
_cell.angle_gamma   90.00
#
_symmetry.space_group_name_H-M   'P 1'
#
loop_
_entity.id
_entity.type
_entity.pdbx_description
1 polymer ?
#
loop_
_entity_poly.entity_id
_entity_poly.type
_entity_poly.pdbx_seq_one_letter_code
_entity_poly.pdbx_strand_id
1 'polypeptide(L)'
;MLLSAGVLVGKEITVGNLDFSLPQGDSKILEILKNIGAVIRTDKKNGSVTASETEELDGGEFDLSDTPDLLPVVAILSLKSRNPVRIYGVSHTRYKETDRLRIIASELKKFGVKTLVFPDEIRIFPPKKLKNARLDSHNDHRLFMSFVIAAMMTENSVVDGVESVDVSYP
;
A
#
# COMPACT_ATOMS: atom_id res chain seq x y z
N MET A 1 -4.76 5.04 0.38
CA MET A 1 -3.69 5.73 -0.38
C MET A 1 -3.15 6.95 0.35
N LEU A 2 -3.92 8.01 0.55
CA LEU A 2 -3.40 9.23 1.21
C LEU A 2 -2.84 8.96 2.62
N LEU A 3 -3.55 8.15 3.42
CA LEU A 3 -3.07 7.76 4.75
C LEU A 3 -1.75 7.00 4.71
N SER A 4 -1.53 6.10 3.75
CA SER A 4 -0.25 5.38 3.63
C SER A 4 0.89 6.29 3.20
N ALA A 5 0.62 7.33 2.38
CA ALA A 5 1.60 8.36 2.10
C ALA A 5 2.01 9.10 3.39
N GLY A 6 1.05 9.45 4.25
CA GLY A 6 1.31 10.04 5.57
C GLY A 6 2.06 9.13 6.53
N VAL A 7 1.95 7.81 6.38
CA VAL A 7 2.75 6.87 7.19
C VAL A 7 4.18 6.73 6.67
N LEU A 8 4.35 6.63 5.35
CA LEU A 8 5.61 6.25 4.73
C LEU A 8 6.56 7.43 4.49
N VAL A 9 6.03 8.57 4.01
CA VAL A 9 6.84 9.68 3.48
C VAL A 9 6.34 11.08 3.89
N GLY A 10 5.06 11.21 4.26
CA GLY A 10 4.48 12.48 4.67
C GLY A 10 4.70 12.67 6.16
N LYS A 11 5.24 13.82 6.58
CA LYS A 11 5.37 14.15 8.02
C LYS A 11 4.04 13.95 8.76
N GLU A 12 2.96 14.43 8.15
CA GLU A 12 1.59 14.24 8.62
C GLU A 12 0.59 14.49 7.48
N ILE A 13 -0.44 13.64 7.34
CA ILE A 13 -1.54 13.81 6.39
C ILE A 13 -2.86 13.64 7.13
N THR A 14 -3.77 14.60 6.98
CA THR A 14 -5.14 14.51 7.50
C THR A 14 -6.14 14.40 6.34
N VAL A 15 -6.97 13.35 6.38
CA VAL A 15 -8.11 13.15 5.49
C VAL A 15 -9.38 13.53 6.26
N GLY A 16 -10.08 14.57 5.80
CA GLY A 16 -11.35 15.03 6.38
C GLY A 16 -12.57 14.53 5.60
N ASN A 17 -13.75 15.02 6.00
CA ASN A 17 -15.06 14.72 5.38
C ASN A 17 -15.41 13.22 5.33
N LEU A 18 -14.98 12.47 6.34
CA LEU A 18 -15.28 11.06 6.50
C LEU A 18 -16.54 10.87 7.34
N ASP A 19 -17.52 10.16 6.78
CA ASP A 19 -18.68 9.70 7.52
C ASP A 19 -18.42 8.28 8.05
N PHE A 20 -18.16 8.17 9.35
CA PHE A 20 -17.92 6.88 10.03
C PHE A 20 -19.20 6.10 10.34
N SER A 21 -20.38 6.64 10.05
CA SER A 21 -21.66 5.96 10.22
C SER A 21 -22.05 5.11 9.01
N LEU A 22 -21.44 5.37 7.85
CA LEU A 22 -21.70 4.64 6.61
C LEU A 22 -20.71 3.47 6.41
N PRO A 23 -21.13 2.39 5.73
CA PRO A 23 -20.22 1.35 5.27
C PRO A 23 -19.21 1.95 4.28
N GLN A 24 -17.98 2.16 4.72
CA GLN A 24 -16.89 2.51 3.82
C GLN A 24 -16.16 1.22 3.44
N GLY A 25 -16.25 0.80 2.17
CA GLY A 25 -15.65 -0.45 1.68
C GLY A 25 -14.15 -0.58 1.97
N ASP A 26 -13.43 0.55 2.00
CA ASP A 26 -12.00 0.60 2.28
C ASP A 26 -11.67 0.89 3.77
N SER A 27 -12.65 0.95 4.68
CA SER A 27 -12.41 1.27 6.11
C SER A 27 -11.45 0.29 6.80
N LYS A 28 -11.35 -0.95 6.28
CA LYS A 28 -10.39 -1.97 6.74
C LYS A 28 -8.94 -1.48 6.69
N ILE A 29 -8.63 -0.47 5.87
CA ILE A 29 -7.31 0.17 5.86
C ILE A 29 -6.94 0.77 7.22
N LEU A 30 -7.90 1.30 7.98
CA LEU A 30 -7.63 1.89 9.30
C LEU A 30 -7.22 0.82 10.31
N GLU A 31 -7.82 -0.37 10.22
CA GLU A 31 -7.44 -1.52 11.03
C GLU A 31 -6.06 -2.04 10.62
N ILE A 32 -5.81 -2.20 9.33
CA ILE A 32 -4.51 -2.64 8.80
C ILE A 32 -3.39 -1.68 9.24
N LEU A 33 -3.61 -0.37 9.10
CA LEU A 33 -2.63 0.65 9.51
C LEU A 33 -2.34 0.59 11.01
N LYS A 34 -3.35 0.36 11.86
CA LYS A 34 -3.12 0.16 13.30
C LYS A 34 -2.36 -1.13 13.58
N ASN A 35 -2.76 -2.23 12.94
CA ASN A 35 -2.18 -3.55 13.17
C ASN A 35 -0.74 -3.68 12.65
N ILE A 36 -0.37 -2.94 11.60
CA ILE A 36 1.01 -2.89 11.10
C ILE A 36 1.90 -1.93 11.91
N GLY A 37 1.34 -1.23 12.92
CA GLY A 37 2.08 -0.36 13.83
C GLY A 37 2.15 1.11 13.42
N ALA A 38 1.31 1.57 12.49
CA ALA A 38 1.31 2.98 12.08
C ALA A 38 0.64 3.91 13.12
N VAL A 39 1.13 5.14 13.20
CA VAL A 39 0.56 6.18 14.08
C VAL A 39 -0.64 6.83 13.40
N ILE A 40 -1.84 6.41 13.80
CA ILE A 40 -3.12 6.91 13.27
C ILE A 40 -3.95 7.54 14.39
N ARG A 41 -4.47 8.75 14.15
CA ARG A 41 -5.46 9.41 15.00
C ARG A 41 -6.78 9.54 14.25
N THR A 42 -7.86 9.17 14.90
CA THR A 42 -9.22 9.24 14.34
C THR A 42 -10.04 10.23 15.16
N ASP A 43 -10.53 11.28 14.51
CA ASP A 43 -11.52 12.18 15.09
C ASP A 43 -12.88 11.88 14.47
N LYS A 44 -13.64 11.01 15.14
CA LYS A 44 -14.98 10.62 14.70
C LYS A 44 -15.98 11.76 14.75
N LYS A 45 -15.77 12.75 15.63
CA LYS A 45 -16.69 13.87 15.82
C LYS A 45 -16.60 14.84 14.64
N ASN A 46 -15.39 15.10 14.17
CA ASN A 46 -15.13 16.02 13.06
C ASN A 46 -14.96 15.30 11.72
N GLY A 47 -15.12 13.97 11.68
CA GLY A 47 -15.06 13.21 10.44
C GLY A 47 -13.66 13.20 9.81
N SER A 48 -12.61 13.01 10.60
CA SER A 48 -11.24 13.03 10.07
C SER A 48 -10.33 11.91 10.60
N VAL A 49 -9.34 11.57 9.79
CA VAL A 49 -8.24 10.67 10.15
C VAL A 49 -6.92 11.32 9.81
N THR A 50 -6.02 11.36 10.78
CA THR A 50 -4.64 11.82 10.61
C THR A 50 -3.69 10.63 10.67
N ALA A 51 -2.84 10.50 9.66
CA ALA A 51 -1.71 9.59 9.64
C ALA A 51 -0.41 10.39 9.77
N SER A 52 0.42 10.01 10.73
CA SER A 52 1.72 10.62 10.96
C SER A 52 2.83 9.70 10.47
N GLU A 53 3.97 10.29 10.10
CA GLU A 53 5.12 9.51 9.67
C GLU A 53 5.51 8.52 10.76
N THR A 54 5.70 7.26 10.37
CA THR A 54 6.17 6.20 11.26
C THR A 54 7.53 5.73 10.77
N GLU A 55 8.57 5.84 11.59
CA GLU A 55 9.96 5.51 11.20
C GLU A 55 10.12 4.03 10.84
N GLU A 56 9.48 3.15 11.60
CA GLU A 56 9.54 1.71 11.41
C GLU A 56 8.18 1.09 11.74
N LEU A 57 7.67 0.25 10.84
CA LEU A 57 6.44 -0.51 11.01
C LEU A 57 6.73 -1.92 11.54
N ASP A 58 5.76 -2.55 12.18
CA ASP A 58 5.95 -3.85 12.82
C ASP A 58 6.00 -5.02 11.81
N GLY A 59 5.28 -4.91 10.69
CA GLY A 59 4.98 -6.04 9.80
C GLY A 59 3.69 -6.76 10.20
N GLY A 60 3.49 -8.01 9.77
CA GLY A 60 2.35 -8.82 10.20
C GLY A 60 1.64 -9.56 9.07
N GLU A 61 0.45 -10.09 9.37
CA GLU A 61 -0.38 -10.85 8.43
C GLU A 61 -1.72 -10.17 8.20
N PHE A 62 -2.13 -10.03 6.93
CA PHE A 62 -3.31 -9.28 6.54
C PHE A 62 -4.19 -10.07 5.57
N ASP A 63 -5.42 -10.37 6.00
CA ASP A 63 -6.47 -10.97 5.17
C ASP A 63 -7.19 -9.92 4.34
N LEU A 64 -7.07 -10.03 3.01
CA LEU A 64 -7.73 -9.13 2.06
C LEU A 64 -8.84 -9.82 1.27
N SER A 65 -9.40 -10.94 1.74
CA SER A 65 -10.51 -11.65 1.09
C SER A 65 -11.68 -10.74 0.71
N ASP A 66 -12.06 -9.82 1.60
CA ASP A 66 -13.16 -8.87 1.38
C ASP A 66 -12.70 -7.52 0.81
N THR A 67 -11.39 -7.27 0.73
CA THR A 67 -10.81 -5.95 0.38
C THR A 67 -9.57 -6.09 -0.52
N PRO A 68 -9.68 -6.82 -1.65
CA PRO A 68 -8.54 -7.05 -2.55
C PRO A 68 -7.86 -5.80 -3.05
N ASP A 69 -8.64 -4.73 -3.19
CA ASP A 69 -8.17 -3.50 -3.79
C ASP A 69 -7.23 -2.72 -2.84
N LEU A 70 -7.04 -3.20 -1.60
CA LEU A 70 -6.00 -2.76 -0.67
C LEU A 70 -4.66 -3.48 -0.86
N LEU A 71 -4.57 -4.53 -1.69
CA LEU A 71 -3.31 -5.27 -1.91
C LEU A 71 -2.13 -4.35 -2.27
N PRO A 72 -2.26 -3.40 -3.22
CA PRO A 72 -1.16 -2.49 -3.57
C PRO A 72 -0.68 -1.64 -2.39
N VAL A 73 -1.60 -1.12 -1.58
CA VAL A 73 -1.26 -0.22 -0.47
C VAL A 73 -0.60 -0.97 0.67
N VAL A 74 -1.07 -2.18 1.00
CA VAL A 74 -0.45 -3.01 2.04
C VAL A 74 0.93 -3.49 1.60
N ALA A 75 1.11 -3.76 0.31
CA ALA A 75 2.40 -4.15 -0.23
C ALA A 75 3.47 -3.05 -0.06
N ILE A 76 3.15 -1.78 -0.33
CA ILE A 76 4.13 -0.70 -0.14
C ILE A 76 4.39 -0.37 1.34
N LEU A 77 3.42 -0.58 2.23
CA LEU A 77 3.64 -0.42 3.67
C LEU A 77 4.72 -1.38 4.18
N SER A 78 4.81 -2.57 3.61
CA SER A 78 5.84 -3.56 3.98
C SER A 78 7.28 -3.07 3.76
N LEU A 79 7.49 -2.04 2.92
CA LEU A 79 8.82 -1.51 2.60
C LEU A 79 9.48 -0.80 3.78
N LYS A 80 8.69 -0.38 4.78
CA LYS A 80 9.15 0.26 6.02
C LYS A 80 8.96 -0.64 7.24
N SER A 81 8.58 -1.91 7.05
CA SER A 81 8.38 -2.87 8.15
C SER A 81 9.71 -3.49 8.62
N ARG A 82 9.79 -3.85 9.90
CA ARG A 82 10.91 -4.60 10.48
C ARG A 82 10.79 -6.11 10.35
N ASN A 83 9.55 -6.62 10.32
CA ASN A 83 9.26 -8.03 10.09
C ASN A 83 8.61 -8.24 8.72
N PRO A 84 8.63 -9.48 8.18
CA PRO A 84 7.91 -9.80 6.96
C PRO A 84 6.43 -9.46 7.05
N VAL A 85 5.87 -9.07 5.91
CA VAL A 85 4.43 -8.86 5.72
C VAL A 85 3.88 -9.99 4.87
N ARG A 86 2.85 -10.69 5.37
CA ARG A 86 2.09 -11.68 4.61
C ARG A 86 0.73 -11.09 4.26
N ILE A 87 0.37 -11.12 2.99
CA ILE A 87 -0.94 -10.70 2.49
C ILE A 87 -1.59 -11.93 1.86
N TYR A 88 -2.80 -12.29 2.30
CA TYR A 88 -3.50 -13.51 1.85
C TYR A 88 -4.98 -13.24 1.58
N GLY A 89 -5.70 -14.23 1.02
CA GLY A 89 -7.10 -14.06 0.62
C GLY A 89 -7.26 -13.33 -0.73
N VAL A 90 -6.21 -13.27 -1.55
CA VAL A 90 -6.13 -12.43 -2.75
C VAL A 90 -6.20 -13.22 -4.07
N SER A 91 -6.60 -14.49 -4.03
CA SER A 91 -6.72 -15.39 -5.19
C SER A 91 -7.56 -14.79 -6.32
N HIS A 92 -8.66 -14.12 -5.97
CA HIS A 92 -9.54 -13.48 -6.94
C HIS A 92 -8.91 -12.27 -7.66
N THR A 93 -7.84 -11.67 -7.10
CA THR A 93 -7.08 -10.61 -7.78
C THR A 93 -6.31 -11.10 -9.00
N ARG A 94 -6.11 -12.42 -9.14
CA ARG A 94 -5.46 -13.01 -10.32
C ARG A 94 -6.37 -13.05 -11.56
N TYR A 95 -7.69 -12.97 -11.37
CA TYR A 95 -8.68 -13.13 -12.44
C TYR A 95 -9.34 -11.80 -12.87
N LYS A 96 -8.99 -10.69 -12.23
CA LYS A 96 -9.27 -9.35 -12.76
C LYS A 96 -8.34 -9.07 -13.95
N GLU A 97 -8.52 -7.94 -14.63
CA GLU A 97 -7.81 -7.56 -15.87
C GLU A 97 -6.27 -7.65 -15.81
N THR A 98 -5.68 -7.66 -14.59
CA THR A 98 -4.25 -7.63 -14.34
C THR A 98 -3.86 -8.49 -13.10
N ASP A 99 -2.87 -9.38 -13.20
CA ASP A 99 -2.35 -10.19 -12.08
C ASP A 99 -1.48 -9.33 -11.13
N ARG A 100 -2.15 -8.56 -10.27
CA ARG A 100 -1.52 -7.61 -9.34
C ARG A 100 -0.46 -8.26 -8.45
N LEU A 101 -0.66 -9.51 -8.02
CA LEU A 101 0.30 -10.24 -7.18
C LEU A 101 1.66 -10.38 -7.87
N ARG A 102 1.65 -10.82 -9.14
CA ARG A 102 2.88 -10.99 -9.92
C ARG A 102 3.56 -9.67 -10.20
N ILE A 103 2.79 -8.63 -10.53
CA ILE A 103 3.34 -7.30 -10.82
C ILE A 103 3.96 -6.69 -9.57
N ILE A 104 3.25 -6.69 -8.43
CA ILE A 104 3.83 -6.20 -7.17
C ILE A 104 5.13 -6.94 -6.87
N ALA A 105 5.18 -8.26 -7.02
CA ALA A 105 6.41 -9.01 -6.79
C ALA A 105 7.54 -8.62 -7.77
N SER A 106 7.25 -8.45 -9.06
CA SER A 106 8.27 -8.05 -10.05
C SER A 106 8.76 -6.63 -9.83
N GLU A 107 7.86 -5.70 -9.51
CA GLU A 107 8.17 -4.28 -9.30
C GLU A 107 8.93 -4.07 -7.98
N LEU A 108 8.50 -4.70 -6.88
CA LEU A 108 9.23 -4.64 -5.60
C LEU A 108 10.63 -5.29 -5.70
N LYS A 109 10.81 -6.31 -6.54
CA LYS A 109 12.13 -6.87 -6.80
C LYS A 109 13.11 -5.84 -7.39
N LYS A 110 12.64 -4.86 -8.17
CA LYS A 110 13.47 -3.77 -8.71
C LYS A 110 14.01 -2.86 -7.60
N PHE A 111 13.24 -2.65 -6.53
CA PHE A 111 13.70 -2.00 -5.30
C PHE A 111 14.73 -2.83 -4.50
N GLY A 112 14.99 -4.09 -4.89
CA GLY A 112 15.83 -5.02 -4.15
C GLY A 112 15.10 -5.76 -3.04
N VAL A 113 13.76 -5.72 -3.03
CA VAL A 113 12.93 -6.39 -2.03
C VAL A 113 12.78 -7.86 -2.38
N LYS A 114 12.90 -8.74 -1.37
CA LYS A 114 12.63 -10.16 -1.54
C LYS A 114 11.13 -10.42 -1.36
N THR A 115 10.53 -11.15 -2.30
CA THR A 115 9.12 -11.56 -2.23
C THR A 115 8.98 -13.05 -2.49
N LEU A 116 8.02 -13.70 -1.84
CA LEU A 116 7.57 -15.05 -2.17
C LEU A 116 6.09 -14.99 -2.56
N VAL A 117 5.75 -15.47 -3.76
CA VAL A 117 4.39 -15.48 -4.29
C VAL A 117 3.87 -16.91 -4.29
N PHE A 118 2.68 -17.09 -3.74
CA PHE A 118 1.95 -18.35 -3.72
C PHE A 118 0.56 -18.14 -4.38
N PRO A 119 -0.26 -19.19 -4.58
CA PRO A 119 -1.52 -19.06 -5.29
C PRO A 119 -2.48 -18.00 -4.72
N ASP A 120 -2.58 -17.86 -3.40
CA ASP A 120 -3.52 -16.96 -2.71
C ASP A 120 -2.83 -15.95 -1.78
N GLU A 121 -1.48 -15.88 -1.81
CA GLU A 121 -0.74 -15.00 -0.90
C GLU A 121 0.56 -14.47 -1.52
N ILE A 122 1.02 -13.34 -0.98
CA ILE A 122 2.37 -12.81 -1.16
C ILE A 122 2.99 -12.56 0.20
N ARG A 123 4.26 -12.95 0.35
CA ARG A 123 5.10 -12.59 1.50
C ARG A 123 6.18 -11.63 1.04
N ILE A 124 6.27 -10.49 1.69
CA ILE A 124 7.24 -9.43 1.39
C ILE A 124 8.18 -9.30 2.57
N PHE A 125 9.47 -9.42 2.31
CA PHE A 125 10.51 -9.38 3.34
C PHE A 125 11.10 -7.98 3.42
N PRO A 126 11.38 -7.49 4.64
CA PRO A 126 11.86 -6.13 4.84
C PRO A 126 13.22 -5.93 4.13
N PRO A 127 13.37 -4.89 3.31
CA PRO A 127 14.64 -4.59 2.65
C PRO A 127 15.60 -3.93 3.65
N LYS A 128 16.91 -4.25 3.56
CA LYS A 128 17.93 -3.51 4.33
C LYS A 128 18.05 -2.05 3.88
N LYS A 129 17.88 -1.81 2.59
CA LYS A 129 17.87 -0.51 1.93
C LYS A 129 17.13 -0.64 0.60
N LEU A 130 16.26 0.33 0.29
CA LEU A 130 15.62 0.41 -1.01
C LEU A 130 16.60 0.91 -2.08
N LYS A 131 16.61 0.28 -3.24
CA LYS A 131 17.35 0.74 -4.42
C LYS A 131 16.48 1.66 -5.26
N ASN A 132 17.06 2.66 -5.92
CA ASN A 132 16.32 3.41 -6.94
C ASN A 132 15.86 2.46 -8.05
N ALA A 133 14.63 2.62 -8.51
CA ALA A 133 14.00 1.73 -9.49
C ALA A 133 13.12 2.50 -10.48
N ARG A 134 13.00 1.98 -11.70
CA ARG A 134 11.96 2.40 -12.64
C ARG A 134 10.81 1.38 -12.60
N LEU A 135 9.66 1.83 -12.12
CA LEU A 135 8.47 1.01 -11.92
C LEU A 135 7.49 1.22 -13.06
N ASP A 136 6.71 0.19 -13.35
CA ASP A 136 5.62 0.24 -14.33
C ASP A 136 4.31 -0.08 -13.58
N SER A 137 3.27 0.73 -13.78
CA SER A 137 1.96 0.49 -13.18
C SER A 137 1.11 -0.54 -13.93
N HIS A 138 1.53 -0.96 -15.13
CA HIS A 138 0.82 -1.89 -16.00
C HIS A 138 -0.64 -1.47 -16.25
N ASN A 139 -0.84 -0.15 -16.47
CA ASN A 139 -2.16 0.48 -16.65
C ASN A 139 -3.13 0.31 -15.46
N ASP A 140 -2.63 -0.03 -14.27
CA ASP A 140 -3.43 -0.13 -13.05
C ASP A 140 -3.22 1.09 -12.15
N HIS A 141 -4.27 1.90 -12.03
CA HIS A 141 -4.25 3.14 -11.23
C HIS A 141 -3.90 2.92 -9.76
N ARG A 142 -4.28 1.79 -9.15
CA ARG A 142 -3.96 1.49 -7.75
C ARG A 142 -2.49 1.12 -7.60
N LEU A 143 -1.94 0.39 -8.58
CA LEU A 143 -0.50 0.14 -8.63
C LEU A 143 0.26 1.45 -8.86
N PHE A 144 -0.16 2.28 -9.82
CA PHE A 144 0.48 3.57 -10.09
C PHE A 144 0.56 4.42 -8.81
N MET A 145 -0.58 4.69 -8.17
CA MET A 145 -0.61 5.50 -6.96
C MET A 145 0.25 4.91 -5.83
N SER A 146 0.31 3.57 -5.71
CA SER A 146 1.10 2.90 -4.67
C SER A 146 2.59 3.00 -4.97
N PHE A 147 2.97 2.78 -6.23
CA PHE A 147 4.34 2.87 -6.70
C PHE A 147 4.88 4.29 -6.62
N VAL A 148 4.05 5.31 -6.84
CA VAL A 148 4.45 6.71 -6.63
C VAL A 148 4.84 6.95 -5.16
N ILE A 149 4.01 6.49 -4.21
CA ILE A 149 4.32 6.63 -2.77
C ILE A 149 5.60 5.84 -2.42
N ALA A 150 5.77 4.63 -2.96
CA ALA A 150 6.98 3.83 -2.73
C ALA A 150 8.24 4.49 -3.34
N ALA A 151 8.12 5.09 -4.53
CA ALA A 151 9.21 5.80 -5.20
C ALA A 151 9.69 7.00 -4.38
N MET A 152 8.79 7.70 -3.69
CA MET A 152 9.12 8.82 -2.79
C MET A 152 9.98 8.39 -1.58
N MET A 153 10.05 7.09 -1.24
CA MET A 153 10.96 6.57 -0.21
C MET A 153 12.42 6.45 -0.71
N THR A 154 12.68 6.83 -1.95
CA THR A 154 13.99 6.77 -2.60
C THR A 154 14.28 8.10 -3.31
N GLU A 155 15.53 8.31 -3.72
CA GLU A 155 15.95 9.60 -4.28
C GLU A 155 15.63 9.74 -5.77
N ASN A 156 15.72 8.65 -6.54
CA ASN A 156 15.73 8.71 -8.02
C ASN A 156 14.84 7.65 -8.68
N SER A 157 13.82 7.15 -7.98
CA SER A 157 12.87 6.23 -8.60
C SER A 157 11.87 6.96 -9.48
N VAL A 158 11.42 6.30 -10.55
CA VAL A 158 10.46 6.82 -11.53
C VAL A 158 9.34 5.80 -11.70
N VAL A 159 8.11 6.26 -11.93
CA VAL A 159 6.94 5.41 -12.15
C VAL A 159 6.32 5.76 -13.50
N ASP A 160 6.24 4.78 -14.39
CA ASP A 160 5.56 4.88 -15.68
C ASP A 160 4.05 4.59 -15.53
N GLY A 161 3.25 5.09 -16.47
CA GLY A 161 1.79 4.82 -16.54
C GLY A 161 0.91 5.85 -15.82
N VAL A 162 1.29 7.13 -15.85
CA VAL A 162 0.55 8.25 -15.23
C VAL A 162 -0.85 8.42 -15.80
N GLU A 163 -1.03 8.07 -17.07
CA GLU A 163 -2.30 8.06 -17.80
C GLU A 163 -3.39 7.19 -17.16
N SER A 164 -3.01 6.25 -16.29
CA SER A 164 -3.97 5.40 -15.58
C SER A 164 -4.70 6.12 -14.44
N VAL A 165 -4.19 7.26 -13.93
CA VAL A 165 -4.74 7.96 -12.75
C VAL A 165 -6.15 8.50 -13.00
N ASP A 166 -6.44 8.93 -14.22
CA ASP A 166 -7.73 9.52 -14.62
C ASP A 166 -8.93 8.60 -14.35
N VAL A 167 -8.70 7.29 -14.16
CA VAL A 167 -9.73 6.31 -13.81
C VAL A 167 -10.23 6.47 -12.36
N SER A 168 -9.40 6.98 -11.44
CA SER A 168 -9.75 7.08 -10.01
C SER A 168 -9.65 8.48 -9.42
N TYR A 169 -8.74 9.30 -9.93
CA TYR A 169 -8.54 10.68 -9.48
C TYR A 169 -8.20 11.57 -10.69
N PRO A 170 -9.16 11.80 -11.62
CA PRO A 170 -8.97 12.70 -12.75
C PRO A 170 -8.76 14.16 -12.31
#